data_AF-A0A2V5Q930-F1
#
_entry.id   AF-A0A2V5Q930-F1
#
_cell.length_a   1.000
_cell.length_b   1.000
_cell.length_c   1.000
_cell.angle_alpha   90.00
_cell.angle_beta   90.00
_cell.angle_gamma   90.00
#
_symmetry.space_group_name_H-M   'P 1'
#
loop_
_entity.id
_entity.type
_entity.pdbx_description
1 polymer ?
#
loop_
_entity_poly.entity_id
_entity_poly.type
_entity_poly.pdbx_seq_one_letter_code
_entity_poly.pdbx_strand_id
1 'polypeptide(L)'
;MAWRLHEHVLRGKIDNRTRGRVKGEIWLAGIDQSLVLDLTGDGAPDLAGCELSFENPKPIPMTTRPPAPRQFGPAGDITAARKVRVFDVPIEEAMAMYRRGETPPEHMANSLYLEWFSERSGRVVIESADYRLQISEPAWRYTPEEIAKLERRTAEEETPFAIAITQDGETRDWDEVRYEQFLRESDASTERYGRLLRKYKDHPDSERIIAREMGWTWLEEALDQQE
;
A
#
# COMPACT_ATOMS: atom_id res chain seq x y z
N MET A 1 -13.02 -3.50 -0.67
CA MET A 1 -12.37 -4.42 0.28
C MET A 1 -11.17 -5.07 -0.42
N ALA A 2 -9.99 -5.10 0.21
CA ALA A 2 -8.75 -5.59 -0.38
C ALA A 2 -8.17 -6.75 0.45
N TRP A 3 -7.61 -7.76 -0.21
CA TRP A 3 -6.91 -8.85 0.47
C TRP A 3 -5.51 -8.39 0.88
N ARG A 4 -5.15 -8.57 2.16
CA ARG A 4 -3.80 -8.35 2.67
C ARG A 4 -3.23 -9.69 3.11
N LEU A 5 -2.26 -10.21 2.36
CA LEU A 5 -1.80 -11.60 2.53
C LEU A 5 -0.41 -11.74 3.17
N HIS A 6 0.25 -10.62 3.49
CA HIS A 6 1.65 -10.58 3.90
C HIS A 6 2.03 -11.56 5.02
N GLU A 7 1.25 -11.66 6.10
CA GLU A 7 1.55 -12.60 7.21
C GLU A 7 1.41 -14.07 6.81
N HIS A 8 0.55 -14.36 5.82
CA HIS A 8 0.22 -15.72 5.40
C HIS A 8 1.10 -16.25 4.28
N VAL A 9 1.85 -15.40 3.57
CA VAL A 9 2.79 -15.84 2.55
C VAL A 9 3.83 -16.75 3.19
N LEU A 10 4.00 -17.96 2.65
CA LEU A 10 5.12 -18.84 2.94
C LEU A 10 6.33 -18.46 2.07
N ARG A 11 6.10 -18.39 0.76
CA ARG A 11 7.07 -18.03 -0.26
C ARG A 11 6.37 -17.64 -1.55
N GLY A 12 7.08 -17.01 -2.48
CA GLY A 12 6.55 -16.75 -3.80
C GLY A 12 7.62 -16.50 -4.84
N LYS A 13 7.18 -16.49 -6.10
CA LYS A 13 7.95 -16.15 -7.27
C LYS A 13 7.16 -15.21 -8.15
N ILE A 14 7.81 -14.16 -8.65
CA ILE A 14 7.27 -13.22 -9.63
C ILE A 14 8.25 -13.13 -10.79
N ASP A 15 7.77 -13.27 -12.02
CA ASP A 15 8.55 -13.20 -13.24
C ASP A 15 7.98 -12.08 -14.13
N ASN A 16 8.78 -11.04 -14.32
CA ASN A 16 8.51 -9.96 -15.26
C ASN A 16 9.59 -9.86 -16.35
N ARG A 17 10.28 -10.97 -16.68
CA ARG A 17 11.26 -11.02 -17.79
C ARG A 17 10.63 -10.82 -19.17
N THR A 18 9.30 -10.91 -19.27
CA THR A 18 8.55 -10.57 -20.48
C THR A 18 7.83 -9.25 -20.29
N ARG A 19 8.13 -8.27 -21.13
CA ARG A 19 7.51 -6.94 -21.06
C ARG A 19 6.00 -6.99 -21.24
N GLY A 20 5.28 -6.16 -20.48
CA GLY A 20 3.82 -6.07 -20.42
C GLY A 20 3.14 -7.24 -19.72
N ARG A 21 3.89 -8.19 -19.13
CA ARG A 21 3.32 -9.37 -18.48
C ARG A 21 4.07 -9.74 -17.20
N VAL A 22 3.32 -9.94 -16.13
CA VAL A 22 3.84 -10.45 -14.86
C VAL A 22 3.21 -11.82 -14.60
N LYS A 23 4.05 -12.84 -14.45
CA LYS A 23 3.62 -14.18 -14.03
C LYS A 23 4.10 -14.44 -12.62
N GLY A 24 3.44 -15.32 -11.90
CA GLY A 24 3.91 -15.67 -10.58
C GLY A 24 3.22 -16.87 -9.96
N GLU A 25 3.81 -17.32 -8.87
CA GLU A 25 3.24 -18.35 -8.02
C GLU A 25 3.54 -18.02 -6.56
N ILE A 26 2.50 -17.99 -5.73
CA ILE A 26 2.60 -17.63 -4.31
C ILE A 26 1.99 -18.75 -3.49
N TRP A 27 2.74 -19.26 -2.51
CA TRP A 27 2.28 -20.26 -1.56
C TRP A 27 1.90 -19.57 -0.26
N LEU A 28 0.71 -19.86 0.25
CA LEU A 28 0.24 -19.39 1.55
C LEU A 28 0.36 -20.52 2.57
N ALA A 29 0.84 -20.20 3.78
CA ALA A 29 0.86 -21.15 4.88
C ALA A 29 -0.58 -21.56 5.23
N GLY A 30 -0.80 -22.86 5.47
CA GLY A 30 -2.12 -23.41 5.75
C GLY A 30 -3.01 -23.66 4.52
N ILE A 31 -2.54 -23.34 3.31
CA ILE A 31 -3.27 -23.55 2.07
C ILE A 31 -2.47 -24.45 1.12
N ASP A 32 -3.07 -25.57 0.75
CA ASP A 32 -2.41 -26.58 -0.10
C ASP A 32 -2.19 -26.10 -1.54
N GLN A 33 -3.08 -25.23 -2.04
CA GLN A 33 -3.02 -24.71 -3.40
C GLN A 33 -2.33 -23.34 -3.46
N SER A 34 -1.37 -23.18 -4.37
CA SER A 34 -0.73 -21.90 -4.66
C SER A 34 -1.68 -20.94 -5.39
N LEU A 35 -1.42 -19.65 -5.22
CA LEU A 35 -1.98 -18.60 -6.07
C LEU A 35 -1.12 -18.47 -7.31
N VAL A 36 -1.70 -18.78 -8.47
CA VAL A 36 -1.05 -18.65 -9.78
C VAL A 36 -1.46 -17.33 -10.40
N LEU A 37 -0.47 -16.48 -10.69
CA LEU A 37 -0.63 -15.14 -11.22
C LEU A 37 -0.31 -15.11 -12.72
N ASP A 38 -1.19 -14.48 -13.48
CA ASP A 38 -0.98 -14.12 -14.88
C ASP A 38 -1.60 -12.75 -15.11
N LEU A 39 -0.77 -11.72 -14.98
CA LEU A 39 -1.18 -10.32 -14.89
C LEU A 39 -0.67 -9.52 -16.10
N THR A 40 -1.46 -8.53 -16.51
CA THR A 40 -1.06 -7.56 -17.54
C THR A 40 -0.43 -6.33 -16.89
N GLY A 41 0.72 -5.90 -17.39
CA GLY A 41 1.49 -4.80 -16.81
C GLY A 41 2.93 -5.21 -16.53
N ASP A 42 3.67 -4.32 -15.90
CA ASP A 42 5.09 -4.48 -15.62
C ASP A 42 5.40 -4.07 -14.18
N GLY A 43 6.50 -4.60 -13.66
CA GLY A 43 7.05 -4.16 -12.39
C GLY A 43 7.63 -2.75 -12.48
N ALA A 44 7.85 -2.16 -11.30
CA ALA A 44 8.63 -0.95 -11.15
C ALA A 44 10.08 -1.17 -11.61
N PRO A 45 10.86 -0.11 -11.86
CA PRO A 45 12.19 -0.22 -12.47
C PRO A 45 13.18 -1.17 -11.77
N ASP A 46 12.99 -1.44 -10.48
CA ASP A 46 13.82 -2.37 -9.70
C ASP A 46 13.50 -3.86 -9.95
N LEU A 47 12.27 -4.18 -10.36
CA LEU A 47 11.82 -5.55 -10.69
C LEU A 47 11.53 -5.74 -12.19
N ALA A 48 11.52 -4.67 -12.97
CA ALA A 48 11.35 -4.70 -14.41
C ALA A 48 12.37 -5.63 -15.08
N GLY A 49 11.86 -6.60 -15.84
CA GLY A 49 12.71 -7.58 -16.50
C GLY A 49 13.30 -8.65 -15.59
N CYS A 50 13.05 -8.65 -14.29
CA CYS A 50 13.64 -9.61 -13.35
C CYS A 50 12.70 -10.79 -13.05
N GLU A 51 13.31 -11.87 -12.55
CA GLU A 51 12.61 -12.87 -11.74
C GLU A 51 12.95 -12.61 -10.26
N LEU A 52 11.91 -12.45 -9.45
CA LEU A 52 11.97 -12.31 -8.00
C LEU A 52 11.55 -13.62 -7.35
N SER A 53 12.34 -14.12 -6.41
CA SER A 53 11.92 -15.13 -5.43
C SER A 53 11.95 -14.53 -4.03
N PHE A 54 10.96 -14.83 -3.21
CA PHE A 54 10.86 -14.33 -1.84
C PHE A 54 10.33 -15.39 -0.88
N GLU A 55 10.79 -15.31 0.37
CA GLU A 55 10.41 -16.22 1.46
C GLU A 55 10.11 -15.43 2.72
N ASN A 56 9.00 -15.77 3.38
CA ASN A 56 8.67 -15.22 4.68
C ASN A 56 9.34 -16.06 5.78
N PRO A 57 10.19 -15.47 6.64
CA PRO A 57 10.85 -16.21 7.70
C PRO A 57 9.89 -16.67 8.82
N LYS A 58 8.72 -16.05 8.98
CA LYS A 58 7.76 -16.33 10.06
C LYS A 58 6.31 -16.31 9.53
N PRO A 59 5.92 -17.28 8.68
CA PRO A 59 4.58 -17.31 8.11
C PRO A 59 3.54 -17.76 9.14
N ILE A 60 2.38 -17.09 9.15
CA ILE A 60 1.23 -17.45 9.98
C ILE A 60 0.24 -18.25 9.12
N PRO A 61 -0.12 -19.49 9.48
CA PRO A 61 -1.10 -20.26 8.72
C PRO A 61 -2.44 -19.53 8.59
N MET A 62 -2.96 -19.44 7.37
CA MET A 62 -4.25 -18.84 7.11
C MET A 62 -5.37 -19.81 7.51
N THR A 63 -6.32 -19.32 8.28
CA THR A 63 -7.47 -20.08 8.79
C THR A 63 -8.78 -19.73 8.07
N THR A 64 -8.77 -18.64 7.30
CA THR A 64 -9.91 -18.16 6.52
C THR A 64 -9.86 -18.72 5.10
N ARG A 65 -10.96 -18.55 4.36
CA ARG A 65 -11.03 -18.99 2.97
C ARG A 65 -10.02 -18.19 2.11
N PRO A 66 -9.18 -18.84 1.29
CA PRO A 66 -8.25 -18.15 0.41
C PRO A 66 -8.94 -17.37 -0.70
N PRO A 67 -8.23 -16.39 -1.31
CA PRO A 67 -8.64 -15.82 -2.59
C PRO A 67 -8.66 -16.90 -3.68
N ALA A 68 -9.17 -16.55 -4.86
CA ALA A 68 -9.26 -17.50 -5.97
C ALA A 68 -7.86 -18.04 -6.34
N PRO A 69 -7.66 -19.35 -6.57
CA PRO A 69 -6.32 -19.88 -6.86
C PRO A 69 -5.66 -19.31 -8.12
N ARG A 70 -6.44 -18.94 -9.14
CA ARG A 70 -5.90 -18.32 -10.37
C ARG A 70 -6.28 -16.85 -10.42
N GLN A 71 -5.26 -16.01 -10.42
CA GLN A 71 -5.30 -14.55 -10.38
C GLN A 71 -5.02 -14.00 -11.78
N PHE A 72 -6.01 -13.31 -12.33
CA PHE A 72 -5.96 -12.66 -13.65
C PHE A 72 -6.43 -11.22 -13.52
N GLY A 73 -5.78 -10.31 -14.25
CA GLY A 73 -6.13 -8.89 -14.31
C GLY A 73 -4.89 -8.00 -14.39
N PRO A 74 -5.04 -6.68 -14.21
CA PRO A 74 -3.92 -5.77 -14.26
C PRO A 74 -3.04 -5.88 -13.00
N ALA A 75 -1.73 -5.81 -13.21
CA ALA A 75 -0.78 -5.50 -12.16
C ALA A 75 -0.99 -4.05 -11.70
N GLY A 76 -1.00 -3.84 -10.38
CA GLY A 76 -0.79 -2.53 -9.78
C GLY A 76 0.71 -2.33 -9.56
N ASP A 77 1.08 -1.70 -8.44
CA ASP A 77 2.47 -1.51 -8.09
C ASP A 77 3.15 -2.83 -7.70
N ILE A 78 4.29 -3.11 -8.32
CA ILE A 78 5.13 -4.28 -8.03
C ILE A 78 6.58 -3.78 -7.89
N THR A 79 7.07 -3.69 -6.65
CA THR A 79 8.41 -3.17 -6.33
C THR A 79 8.98 -3.83 -5.08
N ALA A 80 10.30 -3.98 -5.03
CA ALA A 80 11.07 -4.35 -3.84
C ALA A 80 11.82 -3.16 -3.22
N ALA A 81 11.58 -1.94 -3.71
CA ALA A 81 12.29 -0.73 -3.31
C ALA A 81 11.41 0.29 -2.56
N ARG A 82 10.17 -0.07 -2.19
CA ARG A 82 9.27 0.83 -1.45
C ARG A 82 9.85 1.13 -0.08
N LYS A 83 10.07 2.42 0.19
CA LYS A 83 10.66 2.90 1.45
C LYS A 83 9.59 2.96 2.54
N VAL A 84 9.81 2.21 3.61
CA VAL A 84 8.92 2.17 4.78
C VAL A 84 9.71 2.39 6.06
N ARG A 85 9.04 2.93 7.09
CA ARG A 85 9.57 3.01 8.45
C ARG A 85 9.32 1.66 9.13
N VAL A 86 10.38 1.06 9.67
CA VAL A 86 10.33 -0.22 10.38
C VAL A 86 10.84 0.00 11.80
N PHE A 87 10.14 -0.58 12.77
CA PHE A 87 10.58 -0.57 14.16
C PHE A 87 11.73 -1.59 14.36
N ASP A 88 12.73 -1.20 15.13
CA ASP A 88 13.84 -2.11 15.50
C ASP A 88 13.43 -3.14 16.56
N VAL A 89 12.22 -2.97 17.12
CA VAL A 89 11.62 -3.84 18.12
C VAL A 89 10.30 -4.43 17.60
N PRO A 90 9.82 -5.57 18.14
CA PRO A 90 8.51 -6.12 17.81
C PRO A 90 7.40 -5.07 17.96
N ILE A 91 6.36 -5.16 17.12
CA ILE A 91 5.29 -4.16 17.07
C ILE A 91 4.58 -4.02 18.42
N GLU A 92 4.40 -5.11 19.16
CA GLU A 92 3.79 -5.10 20.49
C GLU A 92 4.64 -4.31 21.50
N GLU A 93 5.96 -4.40 21.38
CA GLU A 93 6.89 -3.65 22.22
C GLU A 93 6.93 -2.18 21.81
N ALA A 94 6.96 -1.86 20.51
CA ALA A 94 6.85 -0.49 20.01
C ALA A 94 5.55 0.18 20.48
N MET A 95 4.42 -0.54 20.41
CA MET A 95 3.13 -0.06 20.93
C MET A 95 3.14 0.11 22.45
N ALA A 96 3.86 -0.74 23.19
CA ALA A 96 4.03 -0.57 24.63
C ALA A 96 4.88 0.66 24.97
N MET A 97 5.95 0.94 24.20
CA MET A 97 6.76 2.15 24.33
C MET A 97 5.93 3.41 24.09
N TYR A 98 5.13 3.45 23.02
CA TYR A 98 4.23 4.58 22.77
C TYR A 98 3.24 4.82 23.92
N ARG A 99 2.66 3.75 24.47
CA ARG A 99 1.78 3.84 25.65
C ARG A 99 2.49 4.37 26.90
N ARG A 100 3.81 4.23 26.98
CA ARG A 100 4.66 4.83 28.03
C ARG A 100 5.15 6.25 27.69
N GLY A 101 4.80 6.78 26.51
CA GLY A 101 5.28 8.09 26.03
C GLY A 101 6.72 8.06 25.50
N GLU A 102 7.26 6.88 25.22
CA GLU A 102 8.59 6.69 24.62
C GLU A 102 8.48 6.63 23.09
N THR A 103 9.55 7.00 22.39
CA THR A 103 9.66 6.83 20.93
C THR A 103 10.40 5.52 20.65
N PRO A 104 9.76 4.53 20.02
CA PRO A 104 10.44 3.30 19.62
C PRO A 104 11.57 3.61 18.62
N PRO A 105 12.69 2.89 18.73
CA PRO A 105 13.74 2.97 17.71
C PRO A 105 13.18 2.47 16.36
N GLU A 106 13.51 3.19 15.31
CA GLU A 106 13.04 2.94 13.95
C GLU A 106 14.11 3.28 12.91
N HIS A 107 14.02 2.64 11.75
CA HIS A 107 14.85 2.95 10.60
C HIS A 107 14.05 2.88 9.30
N MET A 108 14.63 3.43 8.23
CA MET A 108 14.09 3.31 6.88
C MET A 108 14.59 2.01 6.24
N ALA A 109 13.67 1.16 5.79
CA ALA A 109 13.97 -0.08 5.09
C ALA A 109 13.29 -0.12 3.71
N ASN A 110 13.77 -1.04 2.87
CA ASN A 110 13.05 -1.43 1.67
C ASN A 110 11.99 -2.48 2.04
N SER A 111 10.81 -2.37 1.43
CA SER A 111 9.77 -3.38 1.50
C SER A 111 9.46 -3.93 0.11
N LEU A 112 9.15 -5.23 0.08
CA LEU A 112 8.46 -5.82 -1.06
C LEU A 112 7.00 -5.38 -1.00
N TYR A 113 6.55 -4.70 -2.05
CA TYR A 113 5.16 -4.32 -2.29
C TYR A 113 4.69 -4.96 -3.60
N LEU A 114 3.69 -5.83 -3.50
CA LEU A 114 3.03 -6.46 -4.64
C LEU A 114 1.54 -6.12 -4.58
N GLU A 115 1.04 -5.53 -5.65
CA GLU A 115 -0.37 -5.23 -5.81
C GLU A 115 -0.88 -5.67 -7.18
N TRP A 116 -2.10 -6.21 -7.19
CA TRP A 116 -2.81 -6.49 -8.43
C TRP A 116 -4.32 -6.47 -8.21
N PHE A 117 -5.05 -6.38 -9.31
CA PHE A 117 -6.51 -6.36 -9.33
C PHE A 117 -7.02 -7.61 -10.02
N SER A 118 -7.47 -8.55 -9.21
CA SER A 118 -7.98 -9.83 -9.67
C SER A 118 -9.44 -9.73 -10.05
N GLU A 119 -9.81 -10.21 -11.24
CA GLU A 119 -11.22 -10.25 -11.68
C GLU A 119 -12.12 -11.05 -10.72
N ARG A 120 -11.55 -12.04 -10.02
CA ARG A 120 -12.30 -12.95 -9.13
C ARG A 120 -12.08 -12.71 -7.65
N SER A 121 -11.05 -11.96 -7.27
CA SER A 121 -10.70 -11.72 -5.85
C SER A 121 -10.67 -10.24 -5.49
N GLY A 122 -10.83 -9.33 -6.45
CA GLY A 122 -10.65 -7.91 -6.25
C GLY A 122 -9.18 -7.54 -6.07
N ARG A 123 -8.93 -6.43 -5.38
CA ARG A 123 -7.57 -5.95 -5.08
C ARG A 123 -6.87 -6.87 -4.08
N VAL A 124 -5.64 -7.26 -4.37
CA VAL A 124 -4.78 -8.04 -3.48
C VAL A 124 -3.47 -7.30 -3.28
N VAL A 125 -2.99 -7.27 -2.03
CA VAL A 125 -1.79 -6.58 -1.62
C VAL A 125 -0.94 -7.50 -0.73
N ILE A 126 0.36 -7.53 -1.01
CA ILE A 126 1.39 -8.12 -0.16
C ILE A 126 2.43 -7.04 0.07
N GLU A 127 2.64 -6.66 1.33
CA GLU A 127 3.63 -5.67 1.74
C GLU A 127 4.41 -6.21 2.94
N SER A 128 5.73 -6.32 2.82
CA SER A 128 6.59 -6.72 3.94
C SER A 128 8.04 -6.29 3.73
N ALA A 129 8.68 -5.83 4.81
CA ALA A 129 10.11 -5.55 4.88
C ALA A 129 10.93 -6.75 5.42
N ASP A 130 10.27 -7.80 5.92
CA ASP A 130 10.92 -8.92 6.63
C ASP A 130 11.28 -10.09 5.71
N TYR A 131 10.83 -10.06 4.46
CA TYR A 131 11.05 -11.16 3.53
C TYR A 131 12.50 -11.24 3.08
N ARG A 132 12.98 -12.48 2.90
CA ARG A 132 14.26 -12.72 2.23
C ARG A 132 14.04 -12.73 0.72
N LEU A 133 14.70 -11.82 0.01
CA LEU A 133 14.52 -11.63 -1.44
C LEU A 133 15.73 -12.14 -2.22
N GLN A 134 15.47 -12.70 -3.40
CA GLN A 134 16.47 -13.01 -4.42
C GLN A 134 15.96 -12.50 -5.77
N ILE A 135 16.73 -11.63 -6.42
CA ILE A 135 16.35 -10.98 -7.68
C ILE A 135 17.39 -11.37 -8.74
N SER A 136 16.94 -11.85 -9.90
CA SER A 136 17.80 -12.21 -11.02
C SER A 136 18.37 -10.99 -11.74
N GLU A 137 19.29 -11.22 -12.67
CA GLU A 137 19.58 -10.21 -13.69
C GLU A 137 18.34 -9.92 -14.55
N PRO A 138 18.13 -8.67 -14.98
CA PRO A 138 16.99 -8.31 -15.80
C PRO A 138 17.19 -8.72 -17.27
N ALA A 139 16.16 -9.31 -17.86
CA ALA A 139 16.07 -9.58 -19.29
C ALA A 139 15.79 -8.31 -20.12
N TRP A 140 15.22 -7.27 -19.50
CA TRP A 140 14.99 -5.97 -20.10
C TRP A 140 14.98 -4.89 -19.03
N ARG A 141 15.17 -3.62 -19.41
CA ARG A 141 15.08 -2.47 -18.51
C ARG A 141 14.31 -1.35 -19.19
N TYR A 142 13.67 -0.50 -18.40
CA TYR A 142 13.14 0.75 -18.91
C TYR A 142 14.26 1.66 -19.41
N THR A 143 13.95 2.48 -20.42
CA THR A 143 14.80 3.62 -20.75
C THR A 143 14.60 4.76 -19.72
N PRO A 144 15.56 5.67 -19.57
CA PRO A 144 15.39 6.84 -18.71
C PRO A 144 14.13 7.67 -19.01
N GLU A 145 13.76 7.80 -20.29
CA GLU A 145 12.56 8.52 -20.72
C GLU A 145 11.28 7.80 -20.30
N GLU A 146 11.28 6.47 -20.33
CA GLU A 146 10.17 5.65 -19.86
C GLU A 146 10.00 5.77 -18.34
N ILE A 147 11.10 5.75 -17.58
CA ILE A 147 11.09 5.97 -16.13
C ILE A 147 10.52 7.36 -15.82
N ALA A 148 11.03 8.42 -16.47
CA ALA A 148 10.54 9.78 -16.24
C ALA A 148 9.04 9.94 -16.54
N LYS A 149 8.54 9.21 -17.55
CA LYS A 149 7.11 9.20 -17.88
C LYS A 149 6.28 8.47 -16.82
N LEU A 150 6.79 7.37 -16.26
CA LEU A 150 6.15 6.66 -15.16
C LEU A 150 6.08 7.54 -13.91
N GLU A 151 7.21 8.13 -13.50
CA GLU A 151 7.28 9.03 -12.34
C GLU A 151 6.32 10.21 -12.48
N ARG A 152 6.22 10.81 -13.67
CA ARG A 152 5.27 11.89 -13.93
C ARG A 152 3.82 11.44 -13.77
N ARG A 153 3.46 10.26 -14.30
CA ARG A 153 2.10 9.71 -14.17
C ARG A 153 1.77 9.43 -12.71
N THR A 154 2.68 8.77 -11.98
CA THR A 154 2.49 8.49 -10.55
C THR A 154 2.33 9.79 -9.78
N ALA A 155 3.15 10.81 -10.05
CA ALA A 155 3.01 12.12 -9.41
C ALA A 155 1.68 12.82 -9.74
N GLU A 156 1.17 12.70 -10.97
CA GLU A 156 -0.15 13.20 -11.38
C GLU A 156 -1.30 12.48 -10.64
N GLU A 157 -1.20 11.15 -10.51
CA GLU A 157 -2.16 10.29 -9.80
C GLU A 157 -2.11 10.43 -8.26
N GLU A 158 -0.94 10.74 -7.69
CA GLU A 158 -0.74 10.99 -6.26
C GLU A 158 -0.98 12.46 -5.86
N THR A 159 -1.35 13.35 -6.80
CA THR A 159 -1.72 14.71 -6.44
C THR A 159 -2.93 14.70 -5.46
N PRO A 160 -2.97 15.59 -4.45
CA PRO A 160 -4.13 15.74 -3.57
C PRO A 160 -5.47 15.91 -4.32
N PHE A 161 -5.39 16.41 -5.57
CA PHE A 161 -6.50 16.53 -6.50
C PHE A 161 -7.06 15.17 -6.98
N ALA A 162 -6.20 14.23 -7.38
CA ALA A 162 -6.64 12.87 -7.74
C ALA A 162 -7.14 12.08 -6.53
N ILE A 163 -6.54 12.28 -5.35
CA ILE A 163 -7.00 11.67 -4.09
C ILE A 163 -8.42 12.15 -3.74
N ALA A 164 -8.73 13.44 -3.91
CA ALA A 164 -10.08 13.99 -3.69
C ALA A 164 -11.13 13.47 -4.71
N ILE A 165 -10.75 13.26 -5.98
CA ILE A 165 -11.63 12.72 -7.02
C ILE A 165 -12.06 11.27 -6.70
N THR A 166 -11.25 10.51 -5.95
CA THR A 166 -11.59 9.12 -5.57
C THR A 166 -12.57 8.98 -4.40
N GLN A 167 -12.87 10.05 -3.66
CA GLN A 167 -13.92 9.98 -2.63
C GLN A 167 -15.33 9.97 -3.22
N ASP A 168 -15.54 10.62 -4.38
CA ASP A 168 -16.86 10.72 -5.01
C ASP A 168 -16.97 10.03 -6.38
N GLY A 169 -15.88 9.45 -6.90
CA GLY A 169 -15.90 8.58 -8.07
C GLY A 169 -16.29 9.23 -9.41
N GLU A 170 -16.44 10.56 -9.46
CA GLU A 170 -16.68 11.29 -10.71
C GLU A 170 -15.45 12.08 -11.13
N THR A 171 -14.79 11.61 -12.19
CA THR A 171 -13.81 12.41 -12.95
C THR A 171 -14.56 13.52 -13.69
N ARG A 172 -14.87 14.63 -13.01
CA ARG A 172 -15.31 15.85 -13.68
C ARG A 172 -14.10 16.61 -14.21
N ASP A 173 -14.24 17.21 -15.39
CA ASP A 173 -13.30 18.22 -15.88
C ASP A 173 -13.46 19.46 -14.99
N TRP A 174 -12.42 19.80 -14.21
CA TRP A 174 -12.45 20.93 -13.28
C TRP A 174 -11.99 22.20 -14.02
N ASP A 175 -12.70 23.31 -13.87
CA ASP A 175 -12.26 24.61 -14.37
C ASP A 175 -11.42 25.37 -13.33
N GLU A 176 -10.67 26.39 -13.77
CA GLU A 176 -9.75 27.18 -12.95
C GLU A 176 -10.42 27.79 -11.70
N VAL A 177 -11.69 28.17 -11.81
CA VAL A 177 -12.47 28.73 -10.71
C VAL A 177 -12.76 27.66 -9.65
N ARG A 178 -13.09 26.45 -10.08
CA ARG A 178 -13.31 25.30 -9.19
C ARG A 178 -11.99 24.83 -8.55
N TYR A 179 -10.85 24.95 -9.26
CA TYR A 179 -9.52 24.71 -8.69
C TYR A 179 -9.21 25.66 -7.52
N GLU A 180 -9.38 26.97 -7.71
CA GLU A 180 -9.12 27.94 -6.64
C GLU A 180 -10.03 27.73 -5.43
N GLN A 181 -11.29 27.37 -5.67
CA GLN A 181 -12.25 27.13 -4.60
C GLN A 181 -11.86 25.91 -3.76
N PHE A 182 -11.48 24.81 -4.40
CA PHE A 182 -11.02 23.60 -3.70
C PHE A 182 -9.72 23.86 -2.90
N LEU A 183 -8.77 24.62 -3.46
CA LEU A 183 -7.54 24.98 -2.73
C LEU A 183 -7.85 25.80 -1.47
N ARG A 184 -8.78 26.76 -1.56
CA ARG A 184 -9.24 27.53 -0.38
C ARG A 184 -9.95 26.65 0.65
N GLU A 185 -10.74 25.67 0.21
CA GLU A 185 -11.41 24.71 1.08
C GLU A 185 -10.41 23.74 1.76
N SER A 186 -9.36 23.33 1.05
CA SER A 186 -8.26 22.52 1.56
C SER A 186 -7.40 23.27 2.58
N ASP A 187 -7.05 24.53 2.29
CA ASP A 187 -6.31 25.39 3.22
C ASP A 187 -7.12 25.65 4.50
N ALA A 188 -8.42 25.94 4.36
CA ALA A 188 -9.32 26.13 5.49
C ALA A 188 -9.47 24.85 6.34
N SER A 189 -9.51 23.69 5.69
CA SER A 189 -9.57 22.38 6.35
C SER A 189 -8.27 22.03 7.07
N THR A 190 -7.11 22.34 6.46
CA THR A 190 -5.78 22.15 7.05
C THR A 190 -5.58 23.05 8.27
N GLU A 191 -5.98 24.31 8.17
CA GLU A 191 -5.90 25.25 9.28
C GLU A 191 -6.82 24.84 10.43
N ARG A 192 -8.04 24.36 10.11
CA ARG A 192 -8.98 23.80 11.08
C ARG A 192 -8.39 22.59 11.79
N TYR A 193 -7.86 21.62 11.05
CA TYR A 193 -7.20 20.43 11.60
C TYR A 193 -6.04 20.80 12.53
N GLY A 194 -5.16 21.71 12.11
CA GLY A 194 -4.05 22.19 12.94
C GLY A 194 -4.47 22.96 14.20
N ARG A 195 -5.63 23.64 14.18
CA ARG A 195 -6.23 24.22 15.40
C ARG A 195 -6.76 23.14 16.34
N LEU A 196 -7.44 22.13 15.81
CA LEU A 196 -8.02 21.03 16.60
C LEU A 196 -6.94 20.16 17.24
N LEU A 197 -5.87 19.84 16.50
CA LEU A 197 -4.69 19.15 17.04
C LEU A 197 -4.06 19.90 18.20
N ARG A 198 -3.93 21.22 18.12
CA ARG A 198 -3.39 22.04 19.23
C ARG A 198 -4.35 22.10 20.41
N LYS A 199 -5.67 22.18 20.15
CA LYS A 199 -6.71 22.29 21.17
C LYS A 199 -6.89 21.00 21.96
N TYR A 200 -6.80 19.85 21.31
CA TYR A 200 -7.07 18.53 21.90
C TYR A 200 -5.82 17.70 22.10
N LYS A 201 -4.62 18.27 21.99
CA LYS A 201 -3.34 17.56 22.11
C LYS A 201 -3.23 16.62 23.32
N ASP A 202 -3.78 17.04 24.45
CA ASP A 202 -3.69 16.30 25.72
C ASP A 202 -5.01 15.57 26.08
N HIS A 203 -5.95 15.49 25.15
CA HIS A 203 -7.24 14.81 25.37
C HIS A 203 -7.12 13.31 25.01
N PRO A 204 -7.59 12.39 25.87
CA PRO A 204 -7.51 10.94 25.60
C PRO A 204 -8.25 10.54 24.32
N ASP A 205 -9.40 11.15 24.04
CA ASP A 205 -10.17 10.93 22.79
C ASP A 205 -9.85 11.97 21.71
N SER A 206 -8.64 12.55 21.71
CA SER A 206 -8.30 13.65 20.79
C SER A 206 -8.56 13.29 19.34
N GLU A 207 -8.17 12.10 18.91
CA GLU A 207 -8.35 11.60 17.54
C GLU A 207 -9.83 11.50 17.16
N ARG A 208 -10.67 10.97 18.05
CA ARG A 208 -12.12 10.84 17.81
C ARG A 208 -12.83 12.19 17.78
N ILE A 209 -12.45 13.10 18.67
CA ILE A 209 -13.00 14.47 18.70
C ILE A 209 -12.60 15.23 17.43
N ILE A 210 -11.35 15.10 17.01
CA ILE A 210 -10.85 15.73 15.78
C ILE A 210 -11.56 15.13 14.57
N ALA A 211 -11.72 13.81 14.48
CA ALA A 211 -12.45 13.14 13.40
C ALA A 211 -13.90 13.66 13.28
N ARG A 212 -14.60 13.75 14.42
CA ARG A 212 -15.97 14.29 14.48
C ARG A 212 -16.06 15.75 14.11
N GLU A 213 -15.15 16.58 14.62
CA GLU A 213 -15.15 17.99 14.28
C GLU A 213 -14.75 18.24 12.82
N MET A 214 -13.97 17.35 12.21
CA MET A 214 -13.61 17.41 10.79
C MET A 214 -14.66 16.76 9.86
N GLY A 215 -15.67 16.10 10.42
CA GLY A 215 -16.69 15.38 9.63
C GLY A 215 -16.13 14.13 8.93
N TRP A 216 -15.05 13.56 9.45
CA TRP A 216 -14.40 12.36 8.92
C TRP A 216 -15.11 11.12 9.43
N THR A 217 -16.31 10.88 8.93
CA THR A 217 -17.18 9.77 9.36
C THR A 217 -16.52 8.40 9.23
N TRP A 218 -15.69 8.21 8.20
CA TRP A 218 -14.91 6.97 8.02
C TRP A 218 -13.83 6.76 9.09
N LEU A 219 -13.26 7.83 9.65
CA LEU A 219 -12.26 7.76 10.72
C LEU A 219 -12.94 7.56 12.08
N GLU A 220 -14.11 8.19 12.31
CA GLU A 220 -14.95 7.87 13.46
C GLU A 220 -15.37 6.39 13.46
N GLU A 221 -15.86 5.87 12.33
CA GLU A 221 -16.24 4.46 12.19
C GLU A 221 -15.08 3.48 12.34
N ALA A 222 -13.86 3.87 11.95
CA ALA A 222 -12.66 3.07 12.12
C ALA A 222 -12.17 3.05 13.58
N LEU A 223 -12.34 4.15 14.31
CA LEU A 223 -12.02 4.25 15.74
C LEU A 223 -13.06 3.50 16.59
N ASP A 224 -14.34 3.54 16.22
CA ASP A 224 -15.42 2.82 16.91
C ASP A 224 -15.34 1.28 16.73
N GLN A 225 -14.58 0.79 15.75
CA GLN A 225 -14.31 -0.65 15.54
C GLN A 225 -13.12 -1.18 16.37
N GLN A 226 -12.41 -0.30 17.09
CA GLN A 226 -11.26 -0.64 17.93
C GLN A 226 -11.56 -0.62 19.44
N GLU A 227 -12.79 -0.28 19.85
CA GLU A 227 -13.35 -0.51 21.21
C GLU A 227 -14.09 -1.86 21.30
#